data_AF-W7E951-F1
#
_entry.id   AF-W7E951-F1
#
_cell.length_a   1.000
_cell.length_b   1.000
_cell.length_c   1.000
_cell.angle_alpha   90.00
_cell.angle_beta   90.00
_cell.angle_gamma   90.00
#
_symmetry.space_group_name_H-M   'P 1'
#
loop_
_entity.id
_entity.type
_entity.pdbx_description
1 polymer ?
#
loop_
_entity_poly.entity_id
_entity_poly.type
_entity_poly.pdbx_seq_one_letter_code
_entity_poly.pdbx_strand_id
1 'polypeptide(L)'
;MSFTASASAPWTSSGTNLTGPNYIISYDTATQSILYKADMAGFLATIQKDTTLVANGIQDLATDTHGNTYVPVSFSAKALARITRDGSVITWYVTNETRAINLQTPTTYSGLIFHAPSNKLVVTDGPASTFVTFDTEAAVGVPRSVKMIGLPSDYIGVTCDGLLNPSRYPHRDVLLCSEDFLGTSGSITVFTSTDHWVSAQYVGRVSNNPLAVGSIPTATVQIAKSLYICPFFLSDLSLPLNARNRTSFPFFDITAMVDELVIPLGVKVIR
;
A
#
# COMPACT_ATOMS: atom_id res chain seq x y z
N MET A 1 15.50 -7.33 4.11
CA MET A 1 14.52 -6.62 3.25
C MET A 1 13.57 -7.65 2.66
N SER A 2 12.30 -7.32 2.46
CA SER A 2 11.34 -8.19 1.77
C SER A 2 10.82 -7.51 0.50
N PHE A 3 10.57 -8.26 -0.56
CA PHE A 3 9.96 -7.76 -1.79
C PHE A 3 9.04 -8.80 -2.43
N THR A 4 8.10 -8.33 -3.25
CA THR A 4 7.13 -9.15 -3.97
C THR A 4 7.68 -9.58 -5.33
N ALA A 5 7.40 -10.81 -5.73
CA ALA A 5 7.53 -11.28 -7.10
C ALA A 5 6.15 -11.77 -7.54
N SER A 6 5.39 -10.86 -8.14
CA SER A 6 3.95 -11.01 -8.33
C SER A 6 3.55 -11.35 -9.76
N ALA A 7 2.40 -11.99 -9.89
CA ALA A 7 1.77 -12.26 -11.18
C ALA A 7 1.38 -10.95 -11.88
N SER A 8 1.64 -10.83 -13.18
CA SER A 8 1.26 -9.66 -13.98
C SER A 8 -0.20 -9.67 -14.45
N ALA A 9 -0.79 -10.86 -14.62
CA ALA A 9 -2.13 -11.02 -15.16
C ALA A 9 -3.21 -10.25 -14.38
N PRO A 10 -3.24 -10.25 -13.03
CA PRO A 10 -4.21 -9.45 -12.27
C PRO A 10 -4.15 -7.96 -12.61
N TRP A 11 -2.97 -7.40 -12.79
CA TRP A 11 -2.76 -5.97 -13.07
C TRP A 11 -3.11 -5.60 -14.50
N THR A 12 -2.62 -6.38 -15.46
CA THR A 12 -2.87 -6.12 -16.90
C THR A 12 -4.32 -6.31 -17.33
N SER A 13 -5.12 -6.98 -16.51
CA SER A 13 -6.54 -7.27 -16.76
C SER A 13 -7.48 -6.57 -15.78
N SER A 14 -6.95 -5.69 -14.93
CA SER A 14 -7.69 -4.98 -13.88
C SER A 14 -8.55 -5.91 -13.01
N GLY A 15 -7.97 -7.03 -12.58
CA GLY A 15 -8.62 -8.02 -11.72
C GLY A 15 -9.49 -9.06 -12.46
N THR A 16 -9.61 -8.99 -13.79
CA THR A 16 -10.42 -9.96 -14.57
C THR A 16 -9.74 -11.33 -14.68
N ASN A 17 -8.42 -11.34 -14.86
CA ASN A 17 -7.60 -12.55 -14.91
C ASN A 17 -6.70 -12.62 -13.68
N LEU A 18 -7.06 -13.50 -12.73
CA LEU A 18 -6.39 -13.62 -11.43
C LEU A 18 -5.39 -14.78 -11.37
N THR A 19 -4.89 -15.23 -12.53
CA THR A 19 -3.94 -16.34 -12.61
C THR A 19 -2.49 -15.91 -12.39
N GLY A 20 -1.62 -16.89 -12.11
CA GLY A 20 -0.18 -16.71 -12.02
C GLY A 20 0.38 -16.84 -10.60
N PRO A 21 1.65 -17.21 -10.46
CA PRO A 21 2.29 -17.42 -9.17
C PRO A 21 2.66 -16.10 -8.50
N ASN A 22 2.71 -16.09 -7.17
CA ASN A 22 3.23 -14.98 -6.39
C ASN A 22 4.17 -15.50 -5.31
N TYR A 23 5.25 -14.77 -5.08
CA TYR A 23 6.20 -15.08 -4.03
C TYR A 23 6.54 -13.83 -3.22
N ILE A 24 6.82 -14.03 -1.94
CA ILE A 24 7.46 -13.04 -1.09
C ILE A 24 8.88 -13.51 -0.82
N ILE A 25 9.85 -12.67 -1.18
CA ILE A 25 11.26 -12.98 -1.06
C ILE A 25 11.83 -12.12 0.05
N SER A 26 12.44 -12.77 1.04
CA SER A 26 13.25 -12.10 2.06
C SER A 26 14.71 -12.22 1.68
N TYR A 27 15.39 -11.08 1.70
CA TYR A 27 16.76 -10.91 1.22
C TYR A 27 17.60 -10.19 2.27
N ASP A 28 18.75 -10.77 2.58
CA ASP A 28 19.77 -10.15 3.40
C ASP A 28 20.67 -9.29 2.51
N THR A 29 20.64 -7.98 2.73
CA THR A 29 21.41 -7.01 1.95
C THR A 29 22.89 -6.96 2.34
N ALA A 30 23.25 -7.46 3.53
CA ALA A 30 24.64 -7.52 3.99
C ALA A 30 25.36 -8.72 3.39
N THR A 31 24.72 -9.89 3.39
CA THR A 31 25.28 -11.13 2.80
C THR A 31 24.91 -11.32 1.33
N GLN A 32 24.02 -10.48 0.80
CA GLN A 32 23.50 -10.55 -0.56
C GLN A 32 22.81 -11.88 -0.91
N SER A 33 22.10 -12.48 0.05
CA SER A 33 21.50 -13.80 -0.10
C SER A 33 20.00 -13.82 0.18
N ILE A 34 19.28 -14.71 -0.49
CA ILE A 34 17.87 -15.01 -0.18
C ILE A 34 17.83 -15.77 1.15
N LEU A 35 17.06 -15.23 2.11
CA LEU A 35 16.79 -15.89 3.39
C LEU A 35 15.67 -16.91 3.26
N TYR A 36 14.57 -16.52 2.60
CA TYR A 36 13.48 -17.41 2.24
C TYR A 36 12.73 -16.91 1.01
N LYS A 37 12.03 -17.84 0.36
CA LYS A 37 11.05 -17.56 -0.70
C LYS A 37 9.74 -18.22 -0.31
N ALA A 38 8.79 -17.40 0.15
CA ALA A 38 7.47 -17.85 0.56
C ALA A 38 6.54 -17.92 -0.65
N ASP A 39 5.93 -19.09 -0.89
CA ASP A 39 4.93 -19.31 -1.93
C ASP A 39 3.54 -18.96 -1.40
N MET A 40 2.81 -18.11 -2.14
CA MET A 40 1.49 -17.62 -1.75
C MET A 40 0.34 -18.51 -2.23
N ALA A 41 0.61 -19.57 -3.02
CA ALA A 41 -0.43 -20.43 -3.58
C ALA A 41 -1.36 -21.05 -2.53
N GLY A 42 -0.80 -21.49 -1.39
CA GLY A 42 -1.60 -22.06 -0.29
C GLY A 42 -2.56 -21.05 0.35
N PHE A 43 -2.11 -19.79 0.50
CA PHE A 43 -2.95 -18.70 0.98
C PHE A 43 -4.09 -18.40 0.00
N LEU A 44 -3.78 -18.26 -1.30
CA LEU A 44 -4.80 -18.02 -2.34
C LEU A 44 -5.82 -19.17 -2.42
N ALA A 45 -5.36 -20.42 -2.30
CA ALA A 45 -6.24 -21.59 -2.26
C ALA A 45 -7.15 -21.60 -1.02
N THR A 46 -6.64 -21.12 0.13
CA THR A 46 -7.44 -20.99 1.36
C THR A 46 -8.55 -19.94 1.18
N ILE A 47 -8.24 -18.79 0.57
CA ILE A 47 -9.26 -17.78 0.24
C ILE A 47 -10.35 -18.41 -0.64
N GLN A 48 -9.97 -19.07 -1.74
CA GLN A 48 -10.94 -19.71 -2.64
C GLN A 48 -11.80 -20.76 -1.91
N LYS A 49 -11.21 -21.54 -1.01
CA LYS A 49 -11.94 -22.55 -0.24
C LYS A 49 -12.93 -21.92 0.74
N ASP A 50 -12.52 -20.92 1.49
CA ASP A 50 -13.31 -20.35 2.59
C ASP A 50 -14.34 -19.32 2.09
N THR A 51 -14.08 -18.71 0.94
CA THR A 51 -14.91 -17.61 0.41
C THR A 51 -15.61 -17.92 -0.91
N THR A 52 -15.20 -18.97 -1.61
CA THR A 52 -15.57 -19.25 -3.02
C THR A 52 -15.05 -18.24 -4.06
N LEU A 53 -14.28 -17.23 -3.64
CA LEU A 53 -13.72 -16.19 -4.49
C LEU A 53 -12.31 -16.55 -4.96
N VAL A 54 -12.05 -16.36 -6.26
CA VAL A 54 -10.69 -16.35 -6.79
C VAL A 54 -10.10 -14.98 -6.49
N ALA A 55 -8.98 -14.93 -5.77
CA ALA A 55 -8.29 -13.69 -5.40
C ALA A 55 -6.83 -13.71 -5.85
N ASN A 56 -6.29 -12.54 -6.17
CA ASN A 56 -4.87 -12.32 -6.48
C ASN A 56 -4.57 -10.81 -6.44
N GLY A 57 -3.41 -10.37 -6.95
CA GLY A 57 -2.99 -8.96 -6.91
C GLY A 57 -2.20 -8.64 -5.65
N ILE A 58 -1.20 -9.45 -5.34
CA ILE A 58 -0.23 -9.13 -4.30
C ILE A 58 0.67 -8.01 -4.82
N GLN A 59 0.66 -6.83 -4.20
CA GLN A 59 1.47 -5.69 -4.62
C GLN A 59 2.39 -5.16 -3.51
N ASP A 60 1.84 -5.01 -2.31
CA ASP A 60 2.49 -4.29 -1.22
C ASP A 60 2.72 -5.22 0.00
N LEU A 61 3.58 -4.79 0.92
CA LEU A 61 3.87 -5.51 2.16
C LEU A 61 4.31 -4.58 3.28
N ALA A 62 4.07 -4.99 4.52
CA ALA A 62 4.62 -4.33 5.70
C ALA A 62 5.23 -5.35 6.65
N THR A 63 6.33 -5.00 7.31
CA THR A 63 7.00 -5.88 8.28
C THR A 63 6.92 -5.28 9.68
N ASP A 64 6.50 -6.07 10.65
CA ASP A 64 6.46 -5.67 12.06
C ASP A 64 7.86 -5.71 12.73
N THR A 65 7.93 -5.30 14.00
CA THR A 65 9.17 -5.36 14.80
C THR A 65 9.66 -6.77 15.12
N HIS A 66 8.81 -7.79 14.97
CA HIS A 66 9.13 -9.20 15.19
C HIS A 66 9.64 -9.90 13.91
N GLY A 67 9.64 -9.19 12.78
CA GLY A 67 10.05 -9.72 11.48
C GLY A 67 8.95 -10.49 10.75
N ASN A 68 7.69 -10.39 11.19
CA ASN A 68 6.56 -10.92 10.42
C ASN A 68 6.22 -9.94 9.29
N THR A 69 6.01 -10.46 8.09
CA THR A 69 5.59 -9.68 6.93
C THR A 69 4.11 -9.91 6.65
N TYR A 70 3.35 -8.84 6.49
CA TYR A 70 1.92 -8.86 6.19
C TYR A 70 1.71 -8.47 4.74
N VAL A 71 0.81 -9.18 4.06
CA VAL A 71 0.61 -9.06 2.61
C VAL A 71 -0.88 -9.13 2.30
N PRO A 72 -1.47 -8.09 1.69
CA PRO A 72 -2.86 -8.13 1.24
C PRO A 72 -2.98 -8.77 -0.15
N VAL A 73 -4.21 -9.16 -0.51
CA VAL A 73 -4.61 -9.35 -1.91
C VAL A 73 -5.46 -8.17 -2.35
N SER A 74 -5.15 -7.63 -3.53
CA SER A 74 -5.83 -6.43 -4.00
C SER A 74 -7.11 -6.74 -4.74
N PHE A 75 -7.27 -7.90 -5.39
CA PHE A 75 -8.47 -8.18 -6.19
C PHE A 75 -9.38 -9.24 -5.57
N SER A 76 -10.69 -9.02 -5.74
CA SER A 76 -11.83 -9.89 -5.39
C SER A 76 -12.13 -10.10 -3.92
N ALA A 77 -11.13 -10.29 -3.05
CA ALA A 77 -11.33 -10.65 -1.65
C ALA A 77 -10.60 -9.72 -0.69
N LYS A 78 -11.20 -9.44 0.46
CA LYS A 78 -10.49 -8.80 1.57
C LYS A 78 -9.77 -9.86 2.38
N ALA A 79 -8.48 -10.03 2.16
CA ALA A 79 -7.66 -11.00 2.89
C ALA A 79 -6.23 -10.50 3.11
N LEU A 80 -5.62 -10.95 4.20
CA LEU A 80 -4.22 -10.72 4.51
C LEU A 80 -3.54 -12.04 4.90
N ALA A 81 -2.36 -12.27 4.34
CA ALA A 81 -1.42 -13.25 4.85
C ALA A 81 -0.50 -12.61 5.91
N ARG A 82 -0.12 -13.40 6.91
CA ARG A 82 1.03 -13.15 7.79
C ARG A 82 2.10 -14.17 7.44
N ILE A 83 3.28 -13.70 7.10
CA ILE A 83 4.46 -14.52 6.83
C ILE A 83 5.38 -14.34 8.03
N THR A 84 5.65 -15.43 8.73
CA THR A 84 6.52 -15.39 9.89
C THR A 84 7.98 -15.16 9.48
N ARG A 85 8.83 -14.81 10.45
CA ARG A 85 10.25 -14.52 10.21
C ARG A 85 11.01 -15.67 9.51
N ASP A 86 10.56 -16.91 9.65
CA ASP A 86 11.16 -18.09 9.00
C ASP A 86 10.62 -18.35 7.58
N GLY A 87 9.63 -17.59 7.13
CA GLY A 87 9.00 -17.71 5.81
C GLY A 87 7.69 -18.51 5.79
N SER A 88 7.19 -19.00 6.93
CA SER A 88 5.91 -19.71 6.97
C SER A 88 4.72 -18.78 6.69
N VAL A 89 3.87 -19.13 5.72
CA VAL A 89 2.70 -18.35 5.30
C VAL A 89 1.45 -18.79 6.06
N ILE A 90 0.77 -17.83 6.69
CA ILE A 90 -0.46 -18.03 7.46
C ILE A 90 -1.55 -17.13 6.88
N THR A 91 -2.73 -17.70 6.58
CA THR A 91 -3.94 -16.92 6.32
C THR A 91 -4.36 -16.24 7.62
N TRP A 92 -4.07 -14.95 7.77
CA TRP A 92 -4.24 -14.24 9.03
C TRP A 92 -5.58 -13.53 9.13
N TYR A 93 -6.11 -13.08 7.99
CA TYR A 93 -7.45 -12.52 7.87
C TYR A 93 -8.06 -12.89 6.52
N VAL A 94 -9.34 -13.26 6.53
CA VAL A 94 -10.14 -13.48 5.33
C VAL A 94 -11.61 -13.22 5.69
N THR A 95 -12.35 -12.60 4.79
CA THR A 95 -13.80 -12.40 4.94
C THR A 95 -14.55 -12.63 3.63
N ASN A 96 -15.81 -13.04 3.75
CA ASN A 96 -16.75 -13.14 2.62
C ASN A 96 -17.48 -11.82 2.37
N GLU A 97 -17.15 -10.76 3.10
CA GLU A 97 -17.72 -9.44 2.89
C GLU A 97 -17.24 -8.83 1.56
N THR A 98 -17.99 -9.13 0.50
CA THR A 98 -17.91 -8.41 -0.76
C THR A 98 -18.86 -7.23 -0.70
N ARG A 99 -18.43 -6.10 -0.12
CA ARG A 99 -19.06 -4.82 -0.51
C ARG A 99 -18.88 -4.66 -2.02
N ALA A 100 -19.89 -4.13 -2.70
CA ALA A 100 -19.86 -3.98 -4.16
C ALA A 100 -18.52 -3.35 -4.57
N ILE A 101 -17.67 -4.15 -5.21
CA ILE A 101 -16.38 -3.67 -5.71
C ILE A 101 -16.70 -2.70 -6.84
N ASN A 102 -16.30 -1.44 -6.69
CA ASN A 102 -16.46 -0.46 -7.74
C ASN A 102 -15.57 -0.89 -8.93
N LEU A 103 -16.16 -1.08 -10.10
CA LEU A 103 -15.41 -1.46 -11.31
C LEU A 103 -14.41 -0.38 -11.74
N GLN A 104 -14.58 0.87 -11.28
CA GLN A 104 -13.64 1.97 -11.54
C GLN A 104 -12.39 1.90 -10.66
N THR A 105 -12.49 1.29 -9.48
CA THR A 105 -11.38 1.04 -8.53
C THR A 105 -11.50 -0.37 -7.97
N PRO A 106 -11.13 -1.40 -8.75
CA PRO A 106 -11.45 -2.79 -8.45
C PRO A 106 -10.65 -3.39 -7.29
N THR A 107 -9.83 -2.59 -6.60
CA THR A 107 -9.00 -3.04 -5.50
C THR A 107 -9.76 -3.06 -4.18
N THR A 108 -9.44 -4.04 -3.34
CA THR A 108 -10.01 -4.28 -2.02
C THR A 108 -9.07 -3.75 -0.96
N TYR A 109 -8.07 -4.55 -0.55
CA TYR A 109 -6.96 -4.11 0.28
C TYR A 109 -5.70 -3.88 -0.57
N SER A 110 -5.20 -2.65 -0.58
CA SER A 110 -4.03 -2.23 -1.34
C SER A 110 -2.92 -1.78 -0.39
N GLY A 111 -2.48 -0.52 -0.48
CA GLY A 111 -1.35 -0.02 0.30
C GLY A 111 -1.47 -0.29 1.80
N LEU A 112 -0.35 -0.64 2.42
CA LEU A 112 -0.28 -0.90 3.86
C LEU A 112 1.01 -0.42 4.50
N ILE A 113 0.92 -0.04 5.78
CA ILE A 113 2.10 0.23 6.63
C ILE A 113 1.98 -0.49 7.96
N PHE A 114 3.14 -0.70 8.59
CA PHE A 114 3.22 -1.04 10.01
C PHE A 114 3.50 0.23 10.83
N HIS A 115 2.53 0.60 11.66
CA HIS A 115 2.65 1.70 12.59
C HIS A 115 3.25 1.22 13.91
N ALA A 116 4.59 1.25 13.98
CA ALA A 116 5.37 0.77 15.12
C ALA A 116 4.95 1.36 16.49
N PRO A 117 4.61 2.65 16.64
CA PRO A 117 4.22 3.20 17.94
C PRO A 117 2.96 2.57 18.55
N SER A 118 2.11 1.93 17.74
CA SER A 118 0.86 1.31 18.22
C SER A 118 0.75 -0.18 17.93
N ASN A 119 1.77 -0.82 17.35
CA ASN A 119 1.73 -2.21 16.87
C ASN A 119 0.49 -2.50 16.02
N LYS A 120 0.21 -1.62 15.05
CA LYS A 120 -0.92 -1.78 14.12
C LYS A 120 -0.46 -1.81 12.70
N LEU A 121 -1.13 -2.61 11.87
CA LEU A 121 -1.17 -2.34 10.44
C LEU A 121 -2.22 -1.28 10.17
N VAL A 122 -1.92 -0.38 9.25
CA VAL A 122 -2.91 0.50 8.61
C VAL A 122 -2.97 0.07 7.15
N VAL A 123 -4.16 -0.24 6.66
CA VAL A 123 -4.39 -0.80 5.32
C VAL A 123 -5.49 0.01 4.64
N THR A 124 -5.31 0.35 3.37
CA THR A 124 -6.37 0.94 2.55
C THR A 124 -7.50 -0.06 2.33
N ASP A 125 -8.74 0.35 2.59
CA ASP A 125 -9.96 -0.39 2.26
C ASP A 125 -10.73 0.35 1.15
N GLY A 126 -10.43 0.00 -0.10
CA GLY A 126 -11.00 0.65 -1.28
C GLY A 126 -12.54 0.63 -1.30
N PRO A 127 -13.21 -0.53 -1.12
CA PRO A 127 -14.68 -0.60 -1.13
C PRO A 127 -15.35 0.16 0.02
N ALA A 128 -14.64 0.40 1.12
CA ALA A 128 -15.14 1.22 2.22
C ALA A 128 -14.69 2.70 2.13
N SER A 129 -13.87 3.05 1.13
CA SER A 129 -13.29 4.39 0.92
C SER A 129 -12.65 4.95 2.19
N THR A 130 -11.91 4.12 2.92
CA THR A 130 -11.29 4.47 4.22
C THR A 130 -10.04 3.64 4.47
N PHE A 131 -9.39 3.84 5.62
CA PHE A 131 -8.40 2.91 6.15
C PHE A 131 -9.03 1.93 7.14
N VAL A 132 -8.40 0.77 7.31
CA VAL A 132 -8.66 -0.13 8.43
C VAL A 132 -7.36 -0.39 9.18
N THR A 133 -7.48 -0.66 10.48
CA THR A 133 -6.34 -1.11 11.29
C THR A 133 -6.49 -2.56 11.72
N PHE A 134 -5.35 -3.24 11.84
CA PHE A 134 -5.25 -4.56 12.45
C PHE A 134 -4.24 -4.52 13.58
N ASP A 135 -4.53 -5.21 14.68
CA ASP A 135 -3.58 -5.41 15.77
C ASP A 135 -2.62 -6.56 15.43
N THR A 136 -1.32 -6.28 15.27
CA THR A 136 -0.35 -7.30 14.82
C THR A 136 -0.07 -8.37 15.86
N GLU A 137 -0.38 -8.10 17.13
CA GLU A 137 -0.22 -9.05 18.22
C GLU A 137 -1.36 -10.08 18.29
N ALA A 138 -2.47 -9.83 17.58
CA ALA A 138 -3.58 -10.76 17.52
C ALA A 138 -3.22 -12.03 16.74
N ALA A 139 -3.69 -13.18 17.23
CA ALA A 139 -3.51 -14.46 16.54
C ALA A 139 -4.22 -14.50 15.17
N VAL A 140 -5.35 -13.78 15.06
CA VAL A 140 -6.14 -13.61 13.85
C VAL A 140 -6.39 -12.11 13.66
N GLY A 141 -6.29 -11.62 12.43
CA GLY A 141 -6.56 -10.23 12.11
C GLY A 141 -8.03 -9.90 12.30
N VAL A 142 -8.33 -8.79 12.99
CA VAL A 142 -9.68 -8.24 13.10
C VAL A 142 -9.63 -6.76 12.67
N PRO A 143 -10.23 -6.39 11.54
CA PRO A 143 -10.15 -5.03 11.04
C PRO A 143 -10.97 -4.09 11.93
N ARG A 144 -10.44 -2.88 12.15
CA ARG A 144 -11.17 -1.77 12.74
C ARG A 144 -11.15 -0.60 11.78
N SER A 145 -12.33 -0.14 11.38
CA SER A 145 -12.47 1.00 10.49
C SER A 145 -11.86 2.26 11.11
N VAL A 146 -11.12 3.02 10.31
CA VAL A 146 -10.61 4.33 10.66
C VAL A 146 -11.63 5.39 10.28
N LYS A 147 -11.88 6.35 11.17
CA LYS A 147 -12.78 7.47 10.88
C LYS A 147 -12.04 8.52 10.05
N MET A 148 -12.52 8.78 8.82
CA MET A 148 -12.01 9.87 8.00
C MET A 148 -12.57 11.22 8.46
N ILE A 149 -11.71 12.25 8.58
CA ILE A 149 -12.09 13.60 9.03
C ILE A 149 -11.59 14.63 8.01
N GLY A 150 -12.46 15.59 7.66
CA GLY A 150 -12.09 16.75 6.85
C GLY A 150 -11.80 16.47 5.38
N LEU A 151 -12.31 15.36 4.82
CA LEU A 151 -12.20 15.10 3.39
C LEU A 151 -12.90 16.22 2.59
N PRO A 152 -12.26 16.76 1.54
CA PRO A 152 -12.89 17.76 0.68
C PRO A 152 -14.03 17.15 -0.13
N SER A 153 -14.96 17.98 -0.60
CA SER A 153 -16.15 17.53 -1.34
C SER A 153 -15.84 16.89 -2.70
N ASP A 154 -14.66 17.14 -3.25
CA ASP A 154 -14.16 16.55 -4.50
C ASP A 154 -13.45 15.19 -4.26
N TYR A 155 -13.38 14.72 -3.01
CA TYR A 155 -12.77 13.45 -2.65
C TYR A 155 -13.78 12.30 -2.82
N ILE A 156 -13.65 11.55 -3.91
CA ILE A 156 -14.60 10.47 -4.27
C ILE A 156 -14.41 9.17 -3.48
N GLY A 157 -13.28 9.00 -2.80
CA GLY A 157 -13.01 7.88 -1.90
C GLY A 157 -11.51 7.66 -1.71
N VAL A 158 -11.10 7.10 -0.56
CA VAL A 158 -9.70 6.78 -0.26
C VAL A 158 -9.30 5.49 -0.96
N THR A 159 -8.40 5.58 -1.94
CA THR A 159 -7.96 4.43 -2.75
C THR A 159 -6.46 4.49 -3.00
N CYS A 160 -5.67 4.45 -1.92
CA CYS A 160 -4.22 4.52 -2.01
C CYS A 160 -3.65 3.22 -2.61
N ASP A 161 -2.85 3.33 -3.66
CA ASP A 161 -2.07 2.22 -4.21
C ASP A 161 -0.99 1.79 -3.22
N GLY A 162 -0.18 2.76 -2.77
CA GLY A 162 0.84 2.60 -1.73
C GLY A 162 0.63 3.51 -0.53
N LEU A 163 1.13 3.09 0.62
CA LEU A 163 1.14 3.87 1.86
C LEU A 163 2.57 4.04 2.39
N LEU A 164 2.86 5.20 2.99
CA LEU A 164 4.10 5.44 3.74
C LEU A 164 3.81 6.24 5.00
N ASN A 165 4.34 5.79 6.15
CA ASN A 165 4.39 6.58 7.39
C ASN A 165 5.84 7.02 7.68
N PRO A 166 6.30 8.18 7.18
CA PRO A 166 7.72 8.51 7.16
C PRO A 166 8.34 8.64 8.56
N SER A 167 9.60 8.22 8.69
CA SER A 167 10.39 8.30 9.93
C SER A 167 10.86 9.70 10.28
N ARG A 168 10.88 10.61 9.30
CA ARG A 168 11.16 12.04 9.54
C ARG A 168 10.15 12.69 10.49
N TYR A 169 8.94 12.14 10.59
CA TYR A 169 7.93 12.54 11.57
C TYR A 169 8.00 11.54 12.74
N PRO A 170 8.58 11.93 13.89
CA PRO A 170 9.04 11.00 14.93
C PRO A 170 7.89 10.18 15.54
N HIS A 171 6.69 10.75 15.59
CA HIS A 171 5.51 10.08 16.12
C HIS A 171 4.83 9.16 15.11
N ARG A 172 5.29 9.13 13.85
CA ARG A 172 4.70 8.38 12.73
C ARG A 172 3.22 8.70 12.51
N ASP A 173 2.85 9.92 12.86
CA ASP A 173 1.52 10.50 12.81
C ASP A 173 1.13 11.00 11.41
N VAL A 174 2.07 11.09 10.46
CA VAL A 174 1.83 11.44 9.06
C VAL A 174 1.77 10.18 8.21
N LEU A 175 0.74 10.06 7.37
CA LEU A 175 0.58 9.01 6.36
C LEU A 175 0.45 9.64 4.98
N LEU A 176 1.30 9.17 4.07
CA LEU A 176 1.29 9.52 2.65
C LEU A 176 0.56 8.43 1.89
N CYS A 177 -0.50 8.82 1.21
CA CYS A 177 -1.36 7.97 0.40
C CYS A 177 -1.11 8.26 -1.08
N SER A 178 -0.52 7.30 -1.78
CA SER A 178 -0.28 7.38 -3.22
C SER A 178 -1.57 7.09 -4.00
N GLU A 179 -2.18 8.12 -4.58
CA GLU A 179 -3.44 7.98 -5.33
C GLU A 179 -3.22 8.19 -6.83
N ASP A 180 -3.25 7.07 -7.56
CA ASP A 180 -2.92 6.97 -8.98
C ASP A 180 -3.73 7.93 -9.87
N PHE A 181 -5.04 8.00 -9.63
CA PHE A 181 -6.01 8.61 -10.53
C PHE A 181 -6.74 9.80 -9.92
N LEU A 182 -6.26 10.33 -8.80
CA LEU A 182 -6.85 11.53 -8.23
C LEU A 182 -6.43 12.75 -9.07
N GLY A 183 -7.40 13.40 -9.70
CA GLY A 183 -7.14 14.45 -10.68
C GLY A 183 -6.72 13.87 -12.04
N THR A 184 -5.84 14.56 -12.78
CA THR A 184 -5.42 14.13 -14.14
C THR A 184 -4.18 13.25 -14.17
N SER A 185 -3.34 13.30 -13.13
CA SER A 185 -2.03 12.61 -13.08
C SER A 185 -1.72 11.99 -11.72
N GLY A 186 -2.73 11.89 -10.86
CA GLY A 186 -2.60 11.42 -9.49
C GLY A 186 -2.00 12.44 -8.53
N SER A 187 -2.02 12.10 -7.25
CA SER A 187 -1.42 12.92 -6.19
C SER A 187 -1.04 12.09 -4.98
N ILE A 188 -0.24 12.67 -4.09
CA ILE A 188 -0.03 12.14 -2.74
C ILE A 188 -1.00 12.85 -1.81
N THR A 189 -2.01 12.14 -1.32
CA THR A 189 -2.87 12.65 -0.26
C THR A 189 -2.16 12.49 1.08
N VAL A 190 -2.17 13.54 1.90
CA VAL A 190 -1.54 13.57 3.22
C VAL A 190 -2.61 13.48 4.30
N PHE A 191 -2.48 12.45 5.15
CA PHE A 191 -3.29 12.28 6.34
C PHE A 191 -2.45 12.41 7.60
N THR A 192 -3.07 12.84 8.69
CA THR A 192 -2.49 12.78 10.03
C THR A 192 -3.37 12.03 11.01
N SER A 193 -2.76 11.44 12.05
CA SER A 193 -3.49 10.82 13.16
C SER A 193 -2.75 11.05 14.48
N THR A 194 -3.51 11.48 15.50
CA THR A 194 -3.02 11.66 16.87
C THR A 194 -3.58 10.62 17.85
N ASP A 195 -4.40 9.69 17.36
CA ASP A 195 -5.14 8.70 18.16
C ASP A 195 -4.83 7.26 17.73
N HIS A 196 -3.60 7.04 17.23
CA HIS A 196 -3.11 5.74 16.76
C HIS A 196 -3.98 5.14 15.65
N TRP A 197 -4.37 5.96 14.69
CA TRP A 197 -5.18 5.59 13.53
C TRP A 197 -6.57 5.06 13.91
N VAL A 198 -7.16 5.60 14.99
CA VAL A 198 -8.61 5.48 15.21
C VAL A 198 -9.34 6.45 14.27
N SER A 199 -8.75 7.61 14.03
CA SER A 199 -9.15 8.55 13.01
C SER A 199 -7.97 9.02 12.15
N ALA A 200 -8.29 9.44 10.93
CA ALA A 200 -7.36 10.02 9.98
C ALA A 200 -7.90 11.38 9.52
N GLN A 201 -7.17 12.44 9.86
CA GLN A 201 -7.45 13.81 9.45
C GLN A 201 -6.80 14.06 8.09
N TYR A 202 -7.61 14.42 7.09
CA TYR A 202 -7.10 14.94 5.81
C TYR A 202 -6.39 16.27 6.06
N VAL A 203 -5.18 16.40 5.51
CA VAL A 203 -4.36 17.61 5.66
C VAL A 203 -4.24 18.35 4.33
N GLY A 204 -4.07 17.63 3.23
CA GLY A 204 -3.86 18.22 1.92
C GLY A 204 -3.40 17.19 0.90
N ARG A 205 -3.00 17.68 -0.27
CA ARG A 205 -2.52 16.88 -1.39
C ARG A 205 -1.28 17.51 -2.00
N VAL A 206 -0.35 16.68 -2.45
CA VAL A 206 0.78 17.08 -3.28
C VAL A 206 0.60 16.46 -4.66
N SER A 207 0.35 17.28 -5.67
CA SER A 207 0.15 16.82 -7.05
C SER A 207 1.37 16.07 -7.59
N ASN A 208 1.14 15.12 -8.49
CA ASN A 208 2.23 14.52 -9.24
C ASN A 208 3.04 15.59 -10.01
N ASN A 209 4.33 15.32 -10.22
CA ASN A 209 5.22 16.31 -10.81
C ASN A 209 4.86 16.52 -12.29
N PRO A 210 4.73 17.78 -12.78
CA PRO A 210 4.42 18.05 -14.20
C PRO A 210 5.43 17.48 -15.19
N LEU A 211 6.67 17.22 -14.76
CA LEU A 211 7.70 16.57 -15.58
C LEU A 211 7.50 15.05 -15.71
N ALA A 212 6.61 14.47 -14.91
CA ALA A 212 6.27 13.05 -14.90
C ALA A 212 5.11 12.74 -15.86
N VAL A 213 5.14 13.32 -17.07
CA VAL A 213 4.06 13.18 -18.06
C VAL A 213 3.78 11.70 -18.36
N GLY A 214 2.51 11.31 -18.29
CA GLY A 214 2.06 9.94 -18.53
C GLY A 214 2.29 8.98 -17.36
N SER A 215 2.76 9.49 -16.22
CA SER A 215 2.91 8.71 -14.99
C SER A 215 1.76 8.91 -14.00
N ILE A 216 1.66 7.96 -13.08
CA ILE A 216 0.81 7.98 -11.89
C ILE A 216 1.69 7.69 -10.66
N PRO A 217 1.39 8.26 -9.48
CA PRO A 217 2.16 8.01 -8.27
C PRO A 217 1.70 6.72 -7.59
N THR A 218 2.46 5.64 -7.75
CA THR A 218 2.11 4.33 -7.16
C THR A 218 2.71 4.13 -5.77
N ALA A 219 3.80 4.84 -5.44
CA ALA A 219 4.41 4.80 -4.12
C ALA A 219 5.02 6.14 -3.71
N THR A 220 5.21 6.30 -2.40
CA THR A 220 6.13 7.29 -1.84
C THR A 220 7.24 6.59 -1.10
N VAL A 221 8.44 7.15 -1.13
CA VAL A 221 9.60 6.62 -0.41
C VAL A 221 10.26 7.71 0.40
N GLN A 222 10.85 7.31 1.52
CA GLN A 222 11.79 8.16 2.24
C GLN A 222 13.21 7.70 1.94
N ILE A 223 14.04 8.62 1.42
CA ILE A 223 15.47 8.38 1.22
C ILE A 223 16.22 9.37 2.12
N ALA A 224 16.99 8.83 3.07
CA ALA A 224 17.56 9.59 4.17
C ALA A 224 16.48 10.42 4.88
N LYS A 225 16.49 11.74 4.73
CA LYS A 225 15.49 12.63 5.35
C LYS A 225 14.44 13.12 4.35
N SER A 226 14.64 12.95 3.05
CA SER A 226 13.74 13.49 2.04
C SER A 226 12.64 12.49 1.65
N LEU A 227 11.51 13.03 1.25
CA LEU A 227 10.35 12.30 0.74
C LEU A 227 10.28 12.43 -0.77
N TYR A 228 10.02 11.33 -1.45
CA TYR A 228 9.93 11.30 -2.90
C TYR A 228 8.67 10.59 -3.37
N ILE A 229 8.10 11.07 -4.47
CA ILE A 229 7.15 10.32 -5.29
C ILE A 229 7.94 9.33 -6.14
N CYS A 230 7.48 8.07 -6.17
CA CYS A 230 7.90 7.06 -7.14
C CYS A 230 6.83 6.98 -8.24
N PRO A 231 7.07 7.61 -9.41
CA PRO A 231 6.13 7.57 -10.52
C PRO A 231 6.19 6.24 -11.28
N PHE A 232 5.03 5.71 -11.64
CA PHE A 232 4.88 4.62 -12.59
C PHE A 232 4.44 5.15 -13.95
N PHE A 233 5.29 4.99 -14.95
CA PHE A 233 5.04 5.46 -16.32
C PHE A 233 4.18 4.47 -17.11
N LEU A 234 2.91 4.34 -16.70
CA LEU A 234 1.96 3.40 -17.30
C LEU A 234 1.75 3.67 -18.80
N SER A 235 1.78 4.93 -19.23
CA SER A 235 1.60 5.34 -20.65
C SER A 235 2.62 4.73 -21.60
N ASP A 236 3.78 4.34 -21.08
CA ASP A 236 4.91 3.91 -21.89
C ASP A 236 4.92 2.40 -22.10
N LEU A 237 4.05 1.65 -21.42
CA LEU A 237 4.06 0.20 -21.50
C LEU A 237 3.65 -0.30 -22.88
N SER A 238 4.32 -1.34 -23.36
CA SER A 238 3.84 -2.20 -24.46
C SER A 238 3.79 -3.65 -23.99
N LEU A 239 3.04 -4.51 -24.69
CA LEU A 239 3.07 -5.95 -24.45
C LEU A 239 4.15 -6.61 -25.35
N PRO A 240 5.00 -7.52 -24.82
CA PRO A 240 5.12 -7.89 -23.40
C PRO A 240 5.63 -6.72 -22.56
N LEU A 241 5.16 -6.59 -21.31
CA LEU A 241 5.40 -5.43 -20.43
C LEU A 241 6.88 -4.99 -20.44
N ASN A 242 7.15 -3.84 -21.06
CA ASN A 242 8.46 -3.19 -21.10
C ASN A 242 8.29 -1.67 -21.12
N ALA A 243 9.34 -0.94 -20.74
CA ALA A 243 9.35 0.52 -20.69
C ALA A 243 9.57 1.20 -22.06
N ARG A 244 9.50 0.44 -23.17
CA ARG A 244 9.82 0.87 -24.54
C ARG A 244 11.16 1.62 -24.59
N ASN A 245 11.11 2.90 -24.95
CA ASN A 245 12.27 3.77 -25.15
C ASN A 245 12.60 4.62 -23.91
N ARG A 246 11.87 4.48 -22.79
CA ARG A 246 12.17 5.25 -21.58
C ARG A 246 13.48 4.77 -20.96
N THR A 247 14.42 5.70 -20.79
CA THR A 247 15.74 5.46 -20.20
C THR A 247 15.92 6.12 -18.82
N SER A 248 14.92 6.87 -18.34
CA SER A 248 14.96 7.61 -17.08
C SER A 248 13.67 7.42 -16.27
N PHE A 249 13.84 7.13 -14.98
CA PHE A 249 12.78 6.91 -13.99
C PHE A 249 13.05 7.79 -12.76
N PRO A 250 12.83 9.11 -12.87
CA PRO A 250 13.17 10.04 -11.81
C PRO A 250 12.23 9.89 -10.62
N PHE A 251 12.79 10.05 -9.43
CA PHE A 251 12.04 10.25 -8.18
C PHE A 251 11.94 11.76 -7.95
N PHE A 252 10.76 12.23 -7.54
CA PHE A 252 10.52 13.67 -7.37
C PHE A 252 10.40 14.04 -5.90
N ASP A 253 11.26 14.95 -5.43
CA ASP A 253 11.28 15.39 -4.04
C ASP A 253 10.02 16.22 -3.72
N ILE A 254 9.28 15.79 -2.69
CA ILE A 254 8.07 16.45 -2.17
C ILE A 254 8.23 16.91 -0.73
N THR A 255 9.44 16.86 -0.17
CA THR A 255 9.70 17.08 1.26
C THR A 255 9.15 18.40 1.76
N ALA A 256 9.47 19.50 1.07
CA ALA A 256 9.02 20.83 1.46
C ALA A 256 7.49 20.97 1.35
N MET A 257 6.88 20.37 0.33
CA MET A 257 5.44 20.43 0.10
C MET A 257 4.67 19.69 1.19
N VAL A 258 5.15 18.51 1.60
CA VAL A 258 4.54 17.77 2.72
C VAL A 258 4.76 18.50 4.05
N ASP A 259 5.95 19.05 4.28
CA ASP A 259 6.24 19.83 5.49
C ASP A 259 5.34 21.06 5.64
N GLU A 260 5.10 21.78 4.54
CA GLU A 260 4.21 22.94 4.51
C GLU A 260 2.77 22.57 4.91
N LEU A 261 2.33 21.34 4.62
CA LEU A 261 1.03 20.83 5.01
C LEU A 261 0.96 20.46 6.50
N VAL A 262 2.00 19.85 7.06
CA VAL A 262 1.91 19.22 8.40
C VAL A 262 2.50 20.05 9.54
N ILE A 263 3.51 20.91 9.27
CA ILE A 263 4.13 21.75 10.32
C ILE A 263 3.13 22.73 10.95
N PRO A 264 2.22 23.40 10.21
CA PRO A 264 1.21 24.27 10.82
C PRO A 264 0.27 23.56 11.79
N LEU A 265 0.15 22.24 11.69
CA LEU A 265 -0.63 21.39 12.60
C LEU A 265 0.14 20.98 13.87
N GLY A 266 1.39 21.43 14.02
CA GLY A 266 2.25 21.10 15.15
C GLY A 266 3.01 19.78 15.01
N VAL A 267 3.01 19.16 13.82
CA VAL A 267 3.80 17.94 13.57
C VAL A 267 5.29 18.25 13.67
N LYS A 268 6.00 17.45 14.46
CA LYS A 268 7.45 17.58 14.66
C LYS A 268 8.21 16.99 13.47
N VAL A 269 9.37 17.59 13.15
CA VAL A 269 10.20 17.17 12.01
C VAL A 269 11.64 16.92 12.46
N ILE A 270 12.18 15.77 12.08
CA ILE A 270 13.62 15.49 12.19
C ILE A 270 14.31 16.04 10.93
N ARG A 271 15.05 17.14 11.09
CA ARG A 271 15.87 17.74 10.05
C ARG A 271 17.26 17.13 9.99
#